data_AF-A0A3C0MB38-F1
#
_entry.id   AF-A0A3C0MB38-F1
#
_cell.length_a   1.000
_cell.length_b   1.000
_cell.length_c   1.000
_cell.angle_alpha   90.00
_cell.angle_beta   90.00
_cell.angle_gamma   90.00
#
_symmetry.space_group_name_H-M   'P 1'
#
loop_
_entity.id
_entity.type
_entity.pdbx_description
1 polymer ?
#
loop_
_entity_poly.entity_id
_entity_poly.type
_entity_poly.pdbx_seq_one_letter_code
_entity_poly.pdbx_strand_id
1 'polypeptide(L)'
;MESGPGSFATYIWDFVDGVPVQNCFRAMREVPAQTPMSQALSKDLKKRGFTFCGPVIIYAFAQAIGMVNDHMTDCDRHGACAKLGKV
;
A
#
# COMPACT_ATOMS: atom_id res chain seq x y z
N MET A 1 -10.62 0.18 17.21
CA MET A 1 -9.36 -0.15 16.52
C MET A 1 -8.28 0.53 17.31
N GLU A 2 -7.14 -0.12 17.59
CA GLU A 2 -6.03 0.31 18.48
C GLU A 2 -6.23 -0.14 19.95
N SER A 3 -5.42 -1.01 20.58
CA SER A 3 -4.10 -1.61 20.30
C SER A 3 -4.12 -3.12 20.61
N GLY A 4 -3.24 -3.93 19.98
CA GLY A 4 -3.17 -5.39 20.17
C GLY A 4 -3.40 -6.19 18.87
N PRO A 5 -3.52 -7.53 18.94
CA PRO A 5 -3.90 -8.36 17.80
C PRO A 5 -5.28 -7.92 17.28
N GLY A 6 -5.31 -7.23 16.13
CA GLY A 6 -6.50 -6.50 15.64
C GLY A 6 -6.36 -4.98 15.57
N SER A 7 -5.15 -4.44 15.75
CA SER A 7 -4.82 -3.02 15.52
C SER A 7 -5.11 -2.58 14.07
N PHE A 8 -5.23 -1.27 13.82
CA PHE A 8 -5.37 -0.75 12.47
C PHE A 8 -4.17 -1.13 11.59
N ALA A 9 -2.97 -1.08 12.16
CA ALA A 9 -1.75 -1.46 11.47
C ALA A 9 -1.81 -2.91 10.98
N THR A 10 -2.09 -3.87 11.88
CA THR A 10 -2.25 -5.28 11.50
C THR A 10 -3.29 -5.43 10.40
N TYR A 11 -4.47 -4.83 10.59
CA TYR A 11 -5.58 -4.90 9.64
C TYR A 11 -5.23 -4.40 8.23
N ILE A 12 -4.54 -3.26 8.09
CA ILE A 12 -4.19 -2.75 6.75
C ILE A 12 -3.08 -3.59 6.10
N TRP A 13 -2.11 -4.07 6.89
CA TRP A 13 -1.01 -4.88 6.38
C TRP A 13 -1.44 -6.29 5.93
N ASP A 14 -2.55 -6.81 6.45
CA ASP A 14 -3.15 -8.08 5.98
C ASP A 14 -3.58 -8.00 4.49
N PHE A 15 -3.80 -6.81 3.93
CA PHE A 15 -4.12 -6.63 2.50
C PHE A 15 -2.91 -6.82 1.57
N VAL A 16 -1.71 -6.98 2.13
CA VAL A 16 -0.47 -7.29 1.43
C VAL A 16 0.28 -8.45 2.08
N ASP A 17 -0.44 -9.33 2.79
CA ASP A 17 0.11 -10.50 3.49
C ASP A 17 1.27 -10.15 4.45
N GLY A 18 1.24 -8.94 5.03
CA GLY A 18 2.28 -8.43 5.92
C GLY A 18 3.61 -8.07 5.25
N VAL A 19 3.73 -8.20 3.92
CA VAL A 19 4.97 -7.96 3.18
C VAL A 19 4.76 -6.88 2.11
N PRO A 20 5.61 -5.84 2.03
CA PRO A 20 5.48 -4.83 1.00
C PRO A 20 5.54 -5.40 -0.42
N VAL A 21 4.58 -5.02 -1.27
CA VAL A 21 4.61 -5.38 -2.70
C VAL A 21 5.77 -4.63 -3.37
N GLN A 22 6.64 -5.37 -4.04
CA GLN A 22 7.79 -4.80 -4.75
C GLN A 22 7.48 -4.68 -6.25
N ASN A 23 7.20 -3.46 -6.72
CA ASN A 23 7.02 -3.21 -8.14
C ASN A 23 8.35 -2.80 -8.81
N CYS A 24 8.37 -2.88 -10.14
CA CYS A 24 9.54 -2.59 -10.97
C CYS A 24 9.18 -1.64 -12.13
N PHE A 25 8.45 -0.57 -11.84
CA PHE A 25 8.07 0.42 -12.84
C PHE A 25 9.30 1.20 -13.32
N ARG A 26 9.42 1.39 -14.63
CA ARG A 26 10.48 2.17 -15.28
C ARG A 26 10.04 3.59 -15.60
N ALA A 27 8.73 3.85 -15.64
CA ALA A 27 8.18 5.16 -15.90
C ALA A 27 6.87 5.41 -15.14
N MET A 28 6.61 6.67 -14.79
CA MET A 28 5.39 7.08 -14.06
C MET A 28 4.08 6.62 -14.73
N ARG A 29 4.03 6.56 -16.07
CA ARG A 29 2.83 6.10 -16.81
C ARG A 29 2.47 4.63 -16.58
N GLU A 30 3.39 3.84 -16.05
CA GLU A 30 3.18 2.43 -15.72
C GLU A 30 2.57 2.26 -14.33
N VAL A 31 2.71 3.27 -13.46
CA VAL A 31 2.14 3.27 -12.12
C VAL A 31 0.62 3.39 -12.22
N PRO A 32 -0.16 2.41 -11.75
CA PRO A 32 -1.61 2.48 -11.82
C PRO A 32 -2.14 3.53 -10.84
N ALA A 33 -3.26 4.18 -11.16
CA ALA A 33 -3.92 5.09 -10.21
C ALA A 33 -4.60 4.34 -9.04
N GLN A 34 -4.95 3.07 -9.24
CA GLN A 34 -5.60 2.20 -8.26
C GLN A 34 -5.31 0.73 -8.60
N THR A 35 -5.40 -0.16 -7.61
CA THR A 35 -5.15 -1.59 -7.77
C THR A 35 -6.31 -2.42 -7.22
N PRO A 36 -6.38 -3.74 -7.51
CA PRO A 36 -7.35 -4.61 -6.86
C PRO A 36 -7.27 -4.56 -5.33
N MET A 37 -6.06 -4.48 -4.77
CA MET A 37 -5.84 -4.29 -3.33
C MET A 37 -6.47 -2.99 -2.83
N SER A 38 -6.21 -1.85 -3.49
CA SER A 38 -6.75 -0.57 -3.02
C SER A 38 -8.26 -0.46 -3.16
N GLN A 39 -8.85 -1.15 -4.14
CA GLN A 39 -10.31 -1.27 -4.27
C GLN A 39 -10.92 -2.09 -3.13
N ALA A 40 -10.31 -3.22 -2.79
CA ALA A 40 -10.77 -4.08 -1.70
C ALA A 40 -10.68 -3.34 -0.35
N LEU A 41 -9.52 -2.74 -0.06
CA LEU A 41 -9.30 -1.99 1.19
C LEU A 41 -10.20 -0.75 1.28
N SER A 42 -10.38 0.00 0.18
CA SER A 42 -11.32 1.12 0.12
C SER A 42 -12.75 0.69 0.45
N LYS A 43 -13.21 -0.44 -0.11
CA LYS A 43 -14.55 -0.97 0.15
C LYS A 43 -14.72 -1.37 1.61
N ASP A 44 -13.72 -2.03 2.21
CA ASP A 44 -13.82 -2.46 3.61
C ASP A 44 -13.73 -1.29 4.60
N LEU A 45 -12.85 -0.31 4.34
CA LEU A 45 -12.78 0.92 5.12
C LEU A 45 -14.09 1.70 5.11
N LYS A 46 -14.74 1.84 3.94
CA LYS A 46 -16.06 2.47 3.84
C LYS A 46 -17.12 1.72 4.66
N LYS A 47 -17.12 0.39 4.65
CA LYS A 47 -18.03 -0.41 5.49
C LYS A 47 -17.79 -0.19 6.98
N ARG A 48 -16.55 0.12 7.38
CA ARG A 48 -16.16 0.43 8.76
C ARG A 48 -16.41 1.89 9.16
N GLY A 49 -17.02 2.69 8.28
CA GLY A 49 -17.40 4.07 8.56
C GLY A 49 -16.35 5.12 8.20
N PHE A 50 -15.23 4.75 7.57
CA PHE A 50 -14.29 5.73 7.06
C PHE A 50 -14.90 6.48 5.86
N THR A 51 -14.68 7.79 5.82
CA THR A 51 -15.07 8.65 4.69
C THR A 51 -13.81 9.10 3.94
N PHE A 52 -13.98 9.65 2.73
CA PHE A 52 -12.85 10.11 1.88
C PHE A 52 -11.76 9.05 1.59
N CYS A 53 -12.12 7.77 1.61
CA CYS A 53 -11.20 6.66 1.35
C CYS A 53 -11.48 5.99 0.00
N GLY A 54 -11.48 6.75 -1.11
CA GLY A 54 -11.62 6.19 -2.46
C GLY A 54 -10.43 5.29 -2.86
N PRO A 55 -10.56 4.36 -3.82
CA PRO A 55 -9.48 3.43 -4.17
C PRO A 55 -8.18 4.10 -4.63
N VAL A 56 -8.26 5.28 -5.28
CA VAL A 56 -7.09 6.08 -5.65
C VAL A 56 -6.39 6.65 -4.41
N ILE A 57 -7.16 7.20 -3.46
CA ILE A 57 -6.64 7.72 -2.19
C ILE A 57 -5.97 6.59 -1.40
N ILE A 58 -6.60 5.40 -1.36
CA ILE A 58 -6.04 4.24 -0.67
C ILE A 58 -4.78 3.72 -1.34
N TYR A 59 -4.69 3.76 -2.67
CA TYR A 59 -3.45 3.37 -3.34
C TYR A 59 -2.31 4.37 -3.05
N ALA A 60 -2.60 5.68 -3.12
CA ALA A 60 -1.65 6.72 -2.75
C ALA A 60 -1.19 6.59 -1.28
N PHE A 61 -2.13 6.27 -0.37
CA PHE A 61 -1.80 5.97 1.02
C PHE A 61 -0.87 4.75 1.13
N ALA A 62 -1.19 3.64 0.46
CA ALA A 62 -0.37 2.43 0.46
C ALA A 62 1.05 2.68 -0.07
N GLN A 63 1.20 3.51 -1.09
CA GLN A 63 2.51 3.97 -1.59
C GLN A 63 3.26 4.78 -0.52
N ALA A 64 2.59 5.75 0.11
CA ALA A 64 3.20 6.64 1.09
C ALA A 64 3.67 5.93 2.36
N ILE A 65 2.92 4.91 2.83
CA ILE A 65 3.26 4.16 4.04
C ILE A 65 4.10 2.90 3.78
N GLY A 66 4.46 2.65 2.52
CA GLY A 66 5.35 1.54 2.14
C GLY A 66 4.69 0.16 2.08
N MET A 67 3.36 0.07 2.03
CA MET A 67 2.67 -1.19 1.69
C MET A 67 3.00 -1.63 0.26
N VAL A 68 3.30 -0.69 -0.62
CA VAL A 68 3.85 -0.94 -1.95
C VAL A 68 5.10 -0.09 -2.16
N ASN A 69 6.13 -0.67 -2.76
CA ASN A 69 7.31 0.05 -3.21
C ASN A 69 7.17 0.37 -4.70
N ASP A 70 6.68 1.57 -4.97
CA ASP A 70 6.48 2.11 -6.33
C ASP A 70 7.58 3.08 -6.75
N HIS A 71 8.68 3.16 -6.00
CA HIS A 71 9.86 3.86 -6.51
C HIS A 71 10.24 3.26 -7.87
N MET A 72 10.41 4.13 -8.87
CA MET A 72 10.87 3.70 -10.20
C MET A 72 12.23 3.00 -10.08
N THR A 73 12.52 2.07 -11.00
CA THR A 73 13.75 1.25 -10.93
C THR A 73 15.04 2.05 -11.03
N ASP A 74 14.99 3.28 -11.52
CA ASP A 74 16.10 4.24 -11.61
C ASP A 74 16.19 5.19 -10.41
N CYS A 75 15.23 5.14 -9.47
CA CYS A 75 15.27 5.92 -8.24
C CYS A 75 16.26 5.31 -7.25
N ASP A 76 17.14 6.14 -6.68
CA ASP A 76 18.13 5.72 -5.66
C ASP A 76 17.50 5.03 -4.43
N ARG A 77 16.20 5.25 -4.20
CA ARG A 77 15.45 4.65 -3.08
C ARG A 77 14.85 3.29 -3.40
N HIS A 78 14.72 2.90 -4.67
CA HIS A 78 14.08 1.63 -5.05
C HIS A 78 14.73 0.43 -4.37
N GLY A 79 16.05 0.28 -4.52
CA GLY A 79 16.81 -0.80 -3.89
C GLY A 79 16.91 -0.67 -2.37
N ALA A 80 16.92 0.55 -1.82
CA ALA A 80 16.97 0.76 -0.38
C ALA A 80 15.65 0.34 0.30
N CYS A 81 14.50 0.79 -0.22
CA CYS A 81 13.19 0.42 0.29
C CYS A 81 12.90 -1.08 0.11
N ALA A 82 13.31 -1.67 -1.01
CA ALA A 82 13.15 -3.11 -1.26
C ALA A 82 13.88 -3.99 -0.22
N LYS A 83 15.00 -3.53 0.32
CA LYS A 83 15.73 -4.25 1.39
C LYS A 83 15.00 -4.19 2.74
N LEU A 84 14.28 -3.11 3.02
CA LEU A 84 13.53 -2.94 4.28
C LEU A 84 12.28 -3.84 4.33
N GLY A 85 11.71 -4.19 3.17
CA GLY A 85 10.53 -5.04 3.07
C GLY A 85 10.80 -6.54 3.15
N LYS A 86 12.06 -6.97 3.25
CA LYS A 86 12.43 -8.37 3.44
C LYS A 86 12.47 -8.66 4.94
N VAL A 87 11.47 -9.40 5.43
CA VAL A 87 11.44 -9.97 6.79
C VAL A 87 12.19 -11.29 6.80
#